data_AF-A0AAU7R5F8-F1
#
_entry.id   AF-A0AAU7R5F8-F1
#
_cell.length_a   1.000
_cell.length_b   1.000
_cell.length_c   1.000
_cell.angle_alpha   90.00
_cell.angle_beta   90.00
_cell.angle_gamma   90.00
#
_symmetry.space_group_name_H-M   'P 1'
#
loop_
_entity.id
_entity.type
_entity.pdbx_description
1 polymer ?
#
loop_
_entity_poly.entity_id
_entity_poly.type
_entity_poly.pdbx_seq_one_letter_code
_entity_poly.pdbx_strand_id
1 'polypeptide(L)'
;MEKRYAAAALSLAALLTACTSGASHDEQMEYLRKMAQRGAEVHAVEKSRPSGSPGDSEMCYDAYDHFYGGPNGHDAPHVGNYDEKVALLKEGEGLFIESCMNGTPSPVSARSEPASPSAPPASRATT
;
A
#
# COMPACT_ATOMS: atom_id res chain seq x y z
N MET A 1 45.95 31.25 31.64
CA MET A 1 44.48 31.39 31.85
C MET A 1 43.84 31.53 30.47
N GLU A 2 43.56 30.39 29.84
CA GLU A 2 42.19 29.86 29.63
C GLU A 2 41.47 30.51 28.43
N LYS A 3 41.76 29.97 27.24
CA LYS A 3 40.94 30.18 26.04
C LYS A 3 39.82 29.16 26.07
N ARG A 4 38.59 29.64 26.28
CA ARG A 4 37.38 28.81 26.28
C ARG A 4 37.15 28.24 24.88
N TYR A 5 37.37 26.94 24.73
CA TYR A 5 36.89 26.17 23.58
C TYR A 5 35.37 26.05 23.73
N ALA A 6 34.63 26.95 23.08
CA ALA A 6 33.20 26.77 22.88
C ALA A 6 33.02 25.60 21.92
N ALA A 7 32.62 24.45 22.46
CA ALA A 7 32.25 23.28 21.71
C ALA A 7 31.12 23.63 20.73
N ALA A 8 31.47 23.87 19.47
CA ALA A 8 30.52 23.79 18.36
C ALA A 8 30.29 22.31 18.04
N ALA A 9 29.68 21.60 18.98
CA ALA A 9 29.23 20.22 18.83
C ALA A 9 27.69 20.20 18.93
N LEU A 10 27.03 20.90 18.02
CA LEU A 10 25.59 20.80 17.78
C LEU A 10 25.32 20.56 16.29
N SER A 11 26.23 19.85 15.65
CA SER A 11 26.08 19.36 14.28
C SER A 11 25.52 17.94 14.32
N LEU A 12 24.50 17.69 13.49
CA LEU A 12 24.03 16.40 12.98
C LEU A 12 22.92 15.60 13.70
N ALA A 13 22.31 16.03 14.79
CA ALA A 13 21.17 15.27 15.34
C ALA A 13 19.79 15.65 14.76
N ALA A 14 19.60 16.92 14.36
CA ALA A 14 18.28 17.44 13.97
C ALA A 14 17.95 17.32 12.46
N LEU A 15 18.87 16.80 11.63
CA LEU A 15 18.68 16.66 10.18
C LEU A 15 18.35 15.22 9.75
N LEU A 16 18.28 14.26 10.67
CA LEU A 16 18.06 12.84 10.35
C LEU A 16 16.62 12.36 10.54
N THR A 17 15.69 13.20 11.01
CA THR A 17 14.28 12.81 11.22
C THR A 17 13.38 13.04 10.01
N ALA A 18 13.91 13.45 8.85
CA ALA A 18 13.11 13.90 7.70
C ALA A 18 13.16 12.99 6.45
N CYS A 19 13.72 11.78 6.49
CA CYS A 19 13.92 11.00 5.24
C CYS A 19 13.55 9.51 5.29
N THR A 20 12.50 9.12 6.03
CA THR A 20 11.87 7.78 5.87
C THR A 20 10.34 7.85 5.94
N SER A 21 9.73 8.89 5.37
CA SER A 21 8.27 8.92 5.24
C SER A 21 7.86 7.84 4.24
N GLY A 22 7.29 6.74 4.75
CA GLY A 22 6.63 5.75 3.91
C GLY A 22 5.50 6.39 3.10
N ALA A 23 5.03 5.66 2.10
CA ALA A 23 4.02 6.11 1.16
C ALA A 23 2.79 6.65 1.89
N SER A 24 2.38 7.84 1.46
CA SER A 24 1.17 8.50 1.91
C SER A 24 -0.06 7.62 1.69
N HIS A 25 -1.12 7.90 2.44
CA HIS A 25 -2.39 7.21 2.27
C HIS A 25 -2.92 7.32 0.82
N ASP A 26 -2.76 8.48 0.19
CA ASP A 26 -3.21 8.68 -1.20
C ASP A 26 -2.44 7.83 -2.20
N GLU A 27 -1.12 7.66 -2.01
CA GLU A 27 -0.30 6.78 -2.84
C GLU A 27 -0.69 5.30 -2.66
N GLN A 28 -1.01 4.89 -1.43
CA GLN A 28 -1.53 3.54 -1.16
C GLN A 28 -2.87 3.31 -1.86
N MET A 29 -3.80 4.26 -1.75
CA MET A 29 -5.11 4.18 -2.41
C MET A 29 -5.00 4.21 -3.94
N GLU A 30 -4.07 4.99 -4.49
CA GLU A 30 -3.77 5.01 -5.91
C GLU A 30 -3.23 3.65 -6.39
N TYR A 31 -2.32 3.04 -5.64
CA TYR A 31 -1.83 1.70 -5.93
C TYR A 31 -2.99 0.69 -5.99
N LEU A 32 -3.86 0.66 -4.98
CA LEU A 32 -5.01 -0.24 -4.95
C LEU A 32 -5.97 -0.03 -6.13
N ARG A 33 -6.24 1.22 -6.52
CA ARG A 33 -7.06 1.54 -7.70
C ARG A 33 -6.41 1.03 -8.98
N LYS A 34 -5.08 1.16 -9.11
CA LYS A 34 -4.34 0.61 -10.26
C LYS A 34 -4.47 -0.91 -10.32
N MET A 35 -4.38 -1.61 -9.19
CA MET A 35 -4.52 -3.06 -9.16
C MET A 35 -5.92 -3.50 -9.63
N ALA A 36 -6.99 -2.87 -9.12
CA ALA A 36 -8.35 -3.13 -9.57
C ALA A 36 -8.53 -2.86 -11.08
N GLN A 37 -8.01 -1.72 -11.55
CA GLN A 37 -8.07 -1.36 -12.96
C GLN A 37 -7.35 -2.39 -13.86
N ARG A 38 -6.15 -2.83 -13.48
CA ARG A 38 -5.39 -3.83 -14.25
C ARG A 38 -6.07 -5.19 -14.29
N GLY A 39 -6.72 -5.61 -13.19
CA GLY A 39 -7.51 -6.82 -13.20
C GLY A 39 -8.61 -6.77 -14.27
N ALA A 40 -9.38 -5.67 -14.30
CA ALA A 40 -10.42 -5.47 -15.32
C ALA A 40 -9.86 -5.41 -16.76
N GLU A 41 -8.66 -4.85 -16.94
CA GLU A 41 -7.98 -4.84 -18.24
C GLU A 41 -7.59 -6.25 -18.71
N VAL A 42 -7.09 -7.10 -17.81
CA VAL A 42 -6.81 -8.53 -18.13
C VAL A 42 -8.09 -9.24 -18.56
N HIS A 43 -9.20 -9.04 -17.86
CA HIS A 43 -10.49 -9.57 -18.27
C HIS A 43 -10.86 -9.15 -19.69
N ALA A 44 -10.74 -7.86 -19.99
CA ALA A 44 -11.09 -7.31 -21.31
C ALA A 44 -10.20 -7.89 -22.42
N VAL A 45 -8.90 -8.05 -22.16
CA VAL A 45 -7.96 -8.71 -23.07
C VAL A 45 -8.38 -10.15 -23.33
N GLU A 46 -8.61 -10.94 -22.27
CA GLU A 46 -8.99 -12.34 -22.43
C GLU A 46 -10.34 -12.51 -23.13
N LYS A 47 -11.31 -11.64 -22.83
CA LYS A 47 -12.61 -11.62 -23.52
C LYS A 47 -12.48 -11.36 -25.02
N SER A 48 -11.46 -10.62 -25.44
CA SER A 48 -11.20 -10.32 -26.86
C SER A 48 -10.49 -11.46 -27.61
N ARG A 49 -9.94 -12.45 -26.89
CA ARG A 49 -9.21 -13.58 -27.50
C ARG A 49 -10.19 -14.66 -27.97
N PRO A 50 -10.01 -15.24 -29.17
CA PRO A 50 -10.90 -16.27 -29.71
C PRO A 50 -11.03 -17.54 -28.84
N SER A 51 -10.02 -17.83 -28.04
CA SER A 51 -9.97 -18.98 -27.12
C SER A 51 -9.81 -18.54 -25.66
N GLY A 52 -10.10 -17.28 -25.35
CA GLY A 52 -9.96 -16.74 -24.00
C GLY A 52 -11.13 -17.16 -23.10
N SER A 53 -10.82 -17.33 -21.82
CA SER A 53 -11.81 -17.61 -20.77
C SER A 53 -11.79 -16.45 -19.78
N PRO A 54 -12.44 -15.32 -20.11
CA PRO A 54 -12.42 -14.15 -19.24
C PRO A 54 -13.05 -14.48 -17.88
N GLY A 55 -12.34 -14.10 -16.83
CA GLY A 55 -12.73 -14.31 -15.45
C GLY A 55 -12.54 -15.72 -14.90
N ASP A 56 -11.83 -16.59 -15.63
CA ASP A 56 -11.32 -17.83 -15.05
C ASP A 56 -10.36 -17.53 -13.90
N SER A 57 -10.57 -18.18 -12.75
CA SER A 57 -9.81 -17.89 -11.54
C SER A 57 -8.33 -18.25 -11.68
N GLU A 58 -8.01 -19.41 -12.24
CA GLU A 58 -6.63 -19.88 -12.39
C GLU A 58 -5.85 -18.93 -13.30
N MET A 59 -6.44 -18.56 -14.43
CA MET A 59 -5.90 -17.55 -15.33
C MET A 59 -5.67 -16.20 -14.64
N CYS A 60 -6.59 -15.73 -13.80
CA CYS A 60 -6.42 -14.45 -13.10
C CYS A 60 -5.25 -14.50 -12.11
N TYR A 61 -5.06 -15.61 -11.38
CA TYR A 61 -3.89 -15.79 -10.50
C TYR A 61 -2.59 -15.89 -11.30
N ASP A 62 -2.58 -16.67 -12.38
CA ASP A 62 -1.42 -16.80 -13.27
C ASP A 62 -1.02 -15.43 -13.86
N ALA A 63 -2.00 -14.61 -14.26
CA ALA A 63 -1.76 -13.27 -14.74
C ALA A 63 -1.19 -12.38 -13.64
N TYR A 64 -1.74 -12.43 -12.43
CA TYR A 64 -1.19 -11.69 -11.29
C TYR A 64 0.27 -12.08 -11.01
N ASP A 65 0.56 -13.38 -10.92
CA ASP A 65 1.90 -13.90 -10.69
C ASP A 65 2.87 -13.55 -11.82
N HIS A 66 2.41 -13.53 -13.07
CA HIS A 66 3.22 -13.11 -14.20
C HIS A 66 3.65 -11.64 -14.08
N PHE A 67 2.76 -10.76 -13.65
CA PHE A 67 3.06 -9.33 -13.49
C PHE A 67 3.82 -9.03 -12.19
N TYR A 68 3.51 -9.71 -11.10
CA TYR A 68 3.90 -9.31 -9.74
C TYR A 68 4.66 -10.38 -8.95
N GLY A 69 4.59 -11.66 -9.33
CA GLY A 69 5.26 -12.79 -8.66
C GLY A 69 6.76 -12.93 -8.92
N GLY A 70 7.35 -11.98 -9.67
CA GLY A 70 8.77 -11.96 -10.02
C GLY A 70 9.53 -10.76 -9.45
N PRO A 71 10.79 -10.53 -9.89
CA PRO A 71 11.57 -9.33 -9.57
C PRO A 71 10.96 -8.05 -10.19
N ASN A 72 9.71 -8.08 -10.66
CA ASN A 72 8.96 -6.94 -11.17
C ASN A 72 7.81 -6.53 -10.24
N GLY A 73 7.63 -7.19 -9.07
CA GLY A 73 6.70 -6.79 -8.00
C GLY A 73 7.08 -5.49 -7.28
N HIS A 74 7.74 -4.57 -7.98
CA HIS A 74 8.34 -3.33 -7.47
C HIS A 74 7.41 -2.12 -7.56
N ASP A 75 6.23 -2.26 -8.17
CA ASP A 75 5.26 -1.18 -8.31
C ASP A 75 4.56 -0.82 -6.98
N ALA A 76 4.70 -1.68 -5.95
CA ALA A 76 4.10 -1.44 -4.65
C ALA A 76 4.86 -0.33 -3.90
N PRO A 77 4.15 0.69 -3.40
CA PRO A 77 4.79 1.83 -2.76
C PRO A 77 5.44 1.40 -1.44
N HIS A 78 6.54 2.06 -1.06
CA HIS A 78 7.23 1.74 0.18
C HIS A 78 6.44 2.25 1.38
N VAL A 79 5.69 1.38 2.05
CA VAL A 79 5.02 1.72 3.32
C VAL A 79 5.93 1.45 4.52
N GLY A 80 5.64 2.13 5.64
CA GLY A 80 6.59 2.36 6.73
C GLY A 80 7.15 1.09 7.37
N ASN A 81 6.37 0.02 7.46
CA ASN A 81 6.83 -1.28 7.96
C ASN A 81 6.44 -2.45 7.04
N TYR A 82 7.09 -3.59 7.24
CA TYR A 82 6.91 -4.79 6.41
C TYR A 82 5.48 -5.35 6.47
N ASP A 83 4.85 -5.35 7.65
CA ASP A 83 3.51 -5.89 7.83
C ASP A 83 2.46 -5.07 7.07
N GLU A 84 2.58 -3.74 7.10
CA GLU A 84 1.76 -2.83 6.30
C GLU A 84 1.96 -3.07 4.81
N LYS A 85 3.21 -3.35 4.39
CA LYS A 85 3.51 -3.64 2.98
C LYS A 85 2.84 -4.92 2.54
N VAL A 86 2.95 -5.98 3.35
CA VAL A 86 2.29 -7.26 3.08
C VAL A 86 0.78 -7.09 3.06
N ALA A 87 0.20 -6.30 3.96
CA ALA A 87 -1.23 -6.03 3.97
C ALA A 87 -1.69 -5.30 2.69
N LEU A 88 -0.97 -4.24 2.29
CA LEU A 88 -1.28 -3.48 1.07
C LEU A 88 -1.17 -4.35 -0.18
N LEU A 89 -0.14 -5.21 -0.26
CA LEU A 89 0.05 -6.15 -1.37
C LEU A 89 -1.09 -7.15 -1.47
N LYS A 90 -1.50 -7.75 -0.34
CA LYS A 90 -2.63 -8.70 -0.30
C LYS A 90 -3.95 -8.05 -0.67
N GLU A 91 -4.17 -6.80 -0.24
CA GLU A 91 -5.36 -6.04 -0.64
C GLU A 91 -5.35 -5.74 -2.14
N GLY A 92 -4.20 -5.33 -2.68
CA GLY A 92 -4.02 -5.13 -4.12
C GLY A 92 -4.22 -6.41 -4.94
N GLU A 93 -3.72 -7.54 -4.47
CA GLU A 93 -3.96 -8.87 -5.05
C GLU A 93 -5.45 -9.20 -5.10
N GLY A 94 -6.15 -9.10 -3.96
CA GLY A 94 -7.59 -9.36 -3.90
C GLY A 94 -8.39 -8.51 -4.88
N LEU A 95 -8.09 -7.21 -4.95
CA LEU A 95 -8.74 -6.29 -5.89
C LEU A 95 -8.44 -6.64 -7.36
N PHE A 96 -7.21 -7.01 -7.69
CA PHE A 96 -6.85 -7.43 -9.03
C PHE A 96 -7.62 -8.69 -9.44
N ILE A 97 -7.60 -9.73 -8.60
CA ILE A 97 -8.24 -11.02 -8.90
C ILE A 97 -9.75 -10.84 -9.04
N GLU A 98 -10.39 -10.13 -8.11
CA GLU A 98 -11.83 -9.87 -8.17
C GLU A 98 -12.21 -9.07 -9.43
N SER A 99 -11.43 -8.04 -9.77
CA SER A 99 -11.68 -7.24 -10.98
C SER A 99 -11.45 -8.04 -12.26
N CYS A 100 -10.47 -8.94 -12.27
CA CYS A 100 -10.21 -9.86 -13.38
C CYS A 100 -11.34 -10.88 -13.55
N MET A 101 -11.89 -11.39 -12.46
CA MET A 101 -13.03 -12.30 -12.51
C MET A 101 -14.31 -11.61 -13.00
N ASN A 102 -14.59 -10.40 -12.51
CA ASN A 102 -15.86 -9.71 -12.77
C ASN A 102 -15.84 -8.84 -14.04
N GLY A 103 -14.66 -8.47 -14.53
CA GLY A 103 -14.49 -7.60 -15.70
C GLY A 103 -14.77 -6.11 -15.43
N THR A 104 -14.93 -5.73 -14.17
CA THR A 104 -15.09 -4.34 -13.73
C THR A 104 -14.14 -4.06 -12.57
N PRO A 105 -13.51 -2.88 -12.49
CA PRO A 105 -12.65 -2.54 -11.36
C PRO A 105 -13.42 -2.61 -10.04
N SER A 106 -12.92 -3.40 -9.10
CA SER A 106 -13.45 -3.48 -7.74
C SER A 106 -13.31 -2.14 -7.01
N PRO A 107 -14.32 -1.75 -6.22
CA PRO A 107 -14.25 -0.51 -5.45
C PRO A 107 -13.19 -0.62 -4.36
N VAL A 108 -12.26 0.33 -4.32
CA VAL A 108 -11.30 0.44 -3.21
C VAL A 108 -12.01 1.11 -2.04
N SER A 109 -12.22 0.35 -0.96
CA SER A 109 -12.74 0.94 0.28
C SER A 109 -11.68 1.87 0.86
N ALA A 110 -12.08 3.09 1.23
CA ALA A 110 -11.20 3.99 1.96
C ALA A 110 -10.83 3.30 3.28
N ARG A 111 -9.61 2.77 3.37
CA ARG A 111 -9.04 2.20 4.58
C ARG A 111 -9.15 3.30 5.65
N SER A 112 -10.04 3.12 6.62
CA SER A 112 -10.18 4.10 7.70
C SER A 112 -8.82 4.19 8.39
N GLU A 113 -8.36 5.42 8.67
CA GLU A 113 -7.11 5.68 9.38
C GLU A 113 -6.94 4.71 10.57
N PRO A 114 -5.71 4.26 10.88
CA PRO A 114 -5.49 3.47 12.06
C PRO A 114 -6.03 4.24 13.27
N ALA A 115 -6.90 3.59 14.04
CA ALA A 115 -7.57 4.21 15.18
C ALA A 115 -6.54 4.94 16.05
N SER A 116 -6.68 6.28 16.10
CA SER A 116 -5.94 7.10 17.06
C SER A 116 -6.06 6.47 18.45
N PRO A 117 -4.96 6.30 19.20
CA PRO A 117 -5.04 5.72 20.53
C PRO A 117 -5.93 6.61 21.40
N SER A 118 -7.08 6.04 21.79
CA SER A 118 -8.10 6.64 22.62
C SER A 118 -7.51 7.39 23.81
N ALA A 119 -7.84 8.67 23.93
CA ALA A 119 -7.61 9.41 25.16
C ALA A 119 -8.28 8.68 26.35
N PRO A 120 -7.63 8.61 27.52
CA PRO A 120 -8.20 7.91 28.68
C PRO A 120 -9.44 8.66 29.19
N PRO A 121 -10.48 7.94 29.68
CA PRO A 121 -11.62 8.60 30.31
C PRO A 121 -11.17 9.32 31.59
N ALA A 122 -11.51 10.61 31.67
CA ALA A 122 -11.27 11.43 32.83
C ALA A 122 -11.94 10.82 34.08
N SER A 123 -11.15 10.65 35.13
CA SER A 123 -11.58 10.14 36.43
C SER A 123 -12.73 10.97 37.02
N ARG A 124 -13.75 10.23 37.43
CA ARG A 124 -14.88 10.61 38.27
C ARG A 124 -14.41 11.37 39.53
N ALA A 125 -14.78 12.64 39.65
CA ALA A 125 -14.64 13.39 40.90
C ALA A 125 -15.94 13.27 41.72
N THR A 126 -15.83 12.63 42.88
CA THR A 126 -16.82 12.64 43.95
C THR A 126 -16.55 13.85 44.84
N THR A 127 -17.53 14.72 45.03
CA THR A 127 -17.78 15.45 46.29
C THR A 127 -19.21 15.94 46.32
#